data_AF-A0A329SVH2-F1
#
_entry.id   AF-A0A329SVH2-F1
#
_cell.length_a   1.000
_cell.length_b   1.000
_cell.length_c   1.000
_cell.angle_alpha   90.00
_cell.angle_beta   90.00
_cell.angle_gamma   90.00
#
_symmetry.space_group_name_H-M   'P 1'
#
loop_
_entity.id
_entity.type
_entity.pdbx_description
1 polymer ?
#
loop_
_entity_poly.entity_id
_entity_poly.type
_entity_poly.pdbx_seq_one_letter_code
_entity_poly.pdbx_strand_id
1 'polypeptide(L)'
;MANVGSETHHPSPSPAPAQRENNGERRHLTGSHSYNRIAYAKTWAEDVQNYHAAKSVLPWQLEQQQPVKYVTRYEKSREEREYDAVLGRFRDEDKELGFQQREGMELKRNLEKGRAKQLRTIQRFHMISNQPMYPGAKDPTDKQPVAQPYRKNSAAVYNIVTNIPYNGTSASPLTTSPPHKPHREFNILTNKYHDCHDARFDQEAAEAKRIAAQKYFKTRTFDPVRITYVDEDREKEFLIRRQEEQQIHGKDRVLVLPPREQFSEGRVYNILNQQVINPAKLATMNNKDQRALNKIKKTAFETKMREVGENQQARDTDLQLNRFAHERHTESHAHGYDVLSNQSYAGRDAKLLVHPRTHSALTPWQAIESGLLVNNRVAPNSPSTSPGAKAPSTALAGHDTHTGVAKPNVLIVEQSPSTAQGLRQPPSLSMQARVRTGGFGGE
;
A
#
# COMPACT_ATOMS: atom_id res chain seq x y z
N MET A 1 5.72 -47.96 -40.83
CA MET A 1 5.29 -46.95 -41.82
C MET A 1 4.65 -45.79 -41.08
N ALA A 2 5.38 -44.67 -41.01
CA ALA A 2 4.92 -43.29 -40.76
C ALA A 2 6.15 -42.55 -40.23
N ASN A 3 6.84 -41.90 -41.17
CA ASN A 3 8.02 -41.10 -40.97
C ASN A 3 7.56 -39.70 -40.53
N VAL A 4 7.90 -39.26 -39.32
CA VAL A 4 7.67 -37.86 -38.90
C VAL A 4 8.97 -37.37 -38.28
N GLY A 5 9.63 -36.50 -39.04
CA GLY A 5 10.94 -35.95 -38.77
C GLY A 5 10.94 -35.03 -37.55
N SER A 6 11.93 -35.26 -36.69
CA SER A 6 12.34 -34.39 -35.60
C SER A 6 13.22 -33.26 -36.16
N GLU A 7 12.63 -32.09 -36.42
CA GLU A 7 13.38 -30.85 -36.66
C GLU A 7 13.84 -30.25 -35.33
N THR A 8 15.11 -30.43 -35.03
CA THR A 8 15.86 -29.74 -33.98
C THR A 8 16.16 -28.32 -34.41
N HIS A 9 15.34 -27.35 -33.98
CA HIS A 9 15.69 -25.94 -34.06
C HIS A 9 16.70 -25.58 -32.97
N HIS A 10 17.96 -25.42 -33.38
CA HIS A 10 18.99 -24.77 -32.59
C HIS A 10 18.65 -23.28 -32.38
N PRO A 11 18.75 -22.75 -31.16
CA PRO A 11 18.68 -21.31 -30.95
C PRO A 11 19.96 -20.64 -31.45
N SER A 12 19.79 -19.68 -32.35
CA SER A 12 20.84 -18.74 -32.77
C SER A 12 21.46 -18.04 -31.56
N PRO A 13 22.80 -17.90 -31.49
CA PRO A 13 23.44 -17.16 -30.42
C PRO A 13 23.15 -15.66 -30.57
N SER A 14 22.57 -15.05 -29.52
CA SER A 14 22.50 -13.60 -29.37
C SER A 14 23.90 -12.98 -29.51
N PRO A 15 24.01 -11.80 -30.15
CA PRO A 15 25.29 -11.11 -30.26
C PRO A 15 25.73 -10.62 -28.88
N ALA A 16 26.99 -10.91 -28.55
CA ALA A 16 27.68 -10.37 -27.40
C ALA A 16 27.70 -8.83 -27.43
N PRO A 17 27.78 -8.17 -26.26
CA PRO A 17 27.81 -6.71 -26.17
C PRO A 17 29.06 -6.18 -26.88
N ALA A 18 28.85 -5.35 -27.90
CA ALA A 18 29.91 -4.60 -28.53
C ALA A 18 30.57 -3.70 -27.47
N GLN A 19 31.79 -4.08 -27.06
CA GLN A 19 32.71 -3.18 -26.40
C GLN A 19 32.97 -2.02 -27.35
N ARG A 20 32.44 -0.86 -27.01
CA ARG A 20 32.70 0.38 -27.72
C ARG A 20 34.07 0.90 -27.27
N GLU A 21 35.13 0.26 -27.75
CA GLU A 21 36.42 0.94 -27.91
C GLU A 21 36.20 2.04 -28.96
N ASN A 22 36.27 3.30 -28.52
CA ASN A 22 36.35 4.42 -29.43
C ASN A 22 37.59 5.24 -29.08
N ASN A 23 38.73 4.75 -29.56
CA ASN A 23 39.85 5.57 -29.95
C ASN A 23 39.36 6.53 -31.04
N GLY A 24 38.95 7.72 -30.63
CA GLY A 24 38.57 8.82 -31.50
C GLY A 24 39.42 10.01 -31.16
N GLU A 25 40.50 10.17 -31.92
CA GLU A 25 41.33 11.35 -32.08
C GLU A 25 40.76 12.63 -31.47
N ARG A 26 41.43 13.18 -30.45
CA ARG A 26 41.39 14.60 -30.13
C ARG A 26 41.99 15.37 -31.31
N ARG A 27 41.21 15.51 -32.39
CA ARG A 27 41.36 16.65 -33.27
C ARG A 27 40.81 17.82 -32.48
N HIS A 28 41.72 18.64 -31.98
CA HIS A 28 41.44 20.02 -31.65
C HIS A 28 40.85 20.66 -32.91
N LEU A 29 39.53 20.57 -33.07
CA LEU A 29 38.79 21.57 -33.81
C LEU A 29 39.02 22.85 -33.02
N THR A 30 40.04 23.59 -33.44
CA THR A 30 40.08 25.03 -33.31
C THR A 30 38.83 25.56 -34.00
N GLY A 31 37.70 25.46 -33.29
CA GLY A 31 36.52 26.24 -33.54
C GLY A 31 36.97 27.66 -33.33
N SER A 32 37.53 28.23 -34.40
CA SER A 32 37.75 29.64 -34.59
C SER A 32 36.45 30.30 -34.20
N HIS A 33 36.39 30.74 -32.95
CA HIS A 33 35.52 31.82 -32.56
C HIS A 33 36.09 32.99 -33.35
N SER A 34 35.72 33.06 -34.63
CA SER A 34 35.63 34.32 -35.31
C SER A 34 34.63 35.09 -34.48
N TYR A 35 35.15 35.80 -33.48
CA TYR A 35 34.64 37.12 -33.17
C TYR A 35 34.20 37.70 -34.50
N ASN A 36 32.90 38.00 -34.60
CA ASN A 36 32.34 38.82 -35.66
C ASN A 36 33.19 40.09 -35.69
N ARG A 37 34.31 40.02 -36.41
CA ARG A 37 35.09 41.15 -36.82
C ARG A 37 34.12 41.76 -37.81
N ILE A 38 33.42 42.79 -37.35
CA ILE A 38 32.57 43.61 -38.19
C ILE A 38 33.52 44.13 -39.27
N ALA A 39 33.60 43.41 -40.37
CA ALA A 39 34.34 43.82 -41.54
C ALA A 39 33.45 44.86 -42.18
N TYR A 40 33.59 46.10 -41.70
CA TYR A 40 32.96 47.25 -42.33
C TYR A 40 33.32 47.20 -43.81
N ALA A 41 32.29 47.23 -44.67
CA ALA A 41 32.52 47.24 -46.10
C ALA A 41 33.36 48.48 -46.47
N LYS A 42 34.09 48.41 -47.59
CA LYS A 42 34.99 49.50 -48.01
C LYS A 42 34.25 50.81 -48.28
N THR A 43 32.94 50.73 -48.49
CA THR A 43 32.07 51.90 -48.69
C THR A 43 30.83 51.79 -47.81
N TRP A 44 30.36 52.94 -47.32
CA TRP A 44 29.16 53.01 -46.49
C TRP A 44 27.91 52.45 -47.19
N ALA A 45 27.83 52.61 -48.51
CA ALA A 45 26.73 52.09 -49.32
C ALA A 45 26.66 50.55 -49.28
N GLU A 46 27.80 49.85 -49.39
CA GLU A 46 27.86 48.39 -49.23
C GLU A 46 27.51 47.97 -47.81
N ASP A 47 27.93 48.73 -46.80
CA ASP A 47 27.68 48.39 -45.40
C ASP A 47 26.18 48.47 -45.06
N VAL A 48 25.49 49.47 -45.62
CA VAL A 48 24.02 49.60 -45.52
C VAL A 48 23.32 48.45 -46.27
N GLN A 49 23.79 48.08 -47.47
CA GLN A 49 23.23 46.94 -48.20
C GLN A 49 23.44 45.61 -47.47
N ASN A 50 24.62 45.39 -46.89
CA ASN A 50 24.93 44.21 -46.08
C ASN A 50 24.07 44.18 -44.81
N TYR A 51 23.83 45.32 -44.17
CA TYR A 51 22.93 45.42 -43.01
C TYR A 51 21.48 45.06 -43.37
N HIS A 52 20.97 45.55 -44.51
CA HIS A 52 19.64 45.20 -44.98
C HIS A 52 19.54 43.72 -45.38
N ALA A 53 20.56 43.18 -46.06
CA ALA A 53 20.62 41.77 -46.41
C ALA A 53 20.64 40.88 -45.16
N ALA A 54 21.48 41.21 -44.17
CA ALA A 54 21.57 40.48 -42.91
C ALA A 54 20.27 40.52 -42.10
N LYS A 55 19.52 41.63 -42.12
CA LYS A 55 18.20 41.72 -41.48
C LYS A 55 17.10 40.99 -42.25
N SER A 56 17.25 40.83 -43.57
CA SER A 56 16.28 40.10 -44.39
C SER A 56 16.39 38.58 -44.24
N VAL A 57 17.55 38.08 -43.82
CA VAL A 57 17.77 36.64 -43.59
C VAL A 57 17.48 36.34 -42.12
N LEU A 58 16.37 35.65 -41.85
CA LEU A 58 16.07 35.13 -40.52
C LEU A 58 17.20 34.17 -40.10
N PRO A 59 17.71 34.25 -38.85
CA PRO A 59 18.83 33.43 -38.39
C PRO A 59 18.49 31.93 -38.26
N TRP A 60 17.24 31.54 -38.50
CA TRP A 60 16.81 30.14 -38.59
C TRP A 60 16.09 29.88 -39.92
N GLN A 61 16.33 28.71 -40.51
CA GLN A 61 15.63 28.27 -41.71
C GLN A 61 14.20 27.82 -41.33
N LEU A 62 13.20 28.18 -42.14
CA LEU A 62 11.80 27.80 -41.89
C LEU A 62 11.62 26.26 -41.80
N GLU A 63 12.42 25.49 -42.52
CA GLU A 63 12.37 24.02 -42.52
C GLU A 63 12.92 23.39 -41.24
N GLN A 64 13.67 24.14 -40.43
CA GLN A 64 14.24 23.65 -39.16
C GLN A 64 13.29 23.86 -37.97
N GLN A 65 12.22 24.64 -38.12
CA GLN A 65 11.20 24.78 -37.07
C GLN A 65 10.15 23.69 -37.20
N GLN A 66 10.28 22.64 -36.38
CA GLN A 66 9.14 21.77 -36.13
C GLN A 66 8.08 22.56 -35.36
N PRO A 67 6.81 22.60 -35.83
CA PRO A 67 5.75 23.28 -35.12
C PRO A 67 5.60 22.69 -33.72
N VAL A 68 5.76 23.53 -32.70
CA VAL A 68 5.65 23.12 -31.30
C VAL A 68 4.20 22.72 -31.04
N LYS A 69 3.95 21.42 -30.97
CA LYS A 69 2.63 20.89 -30.61
C LYS A 69 2.33 21.27 -29.17
N TYR A 70 1.29 22.08 -28.96
CA TYR A 70 0.79 22.37 -27.62
C TYR A 70 0.17 21.11 -27.02
N VAL A 71 0.90 20.46 -26.11
CA VAL A 71 0.41 19.29 -25.37
C VAL A 71 -0.43 19.78 -24.19
N THR A 72 -1.67 19.33 -24.13
CA THR A 72 -2.56 19.67 -23.02
C THR A 72 -2.17 18.88 -21.77
N ARG A 73 -2.48 19.41 -20.58
CA ARG A 73 -2.28 18.69 -19.30
C ARG A 73 -3.00 17.33 -19.29
N TYR A 74 -4.10 17.21 -20.01
CA TYR A 74 -4.86 15.96 -20.14
C TYR A 74 -4.06 14.88 -20.90
N GLU A 75 -3.41 15.25 -22.01
CA GLU A 75 -2.56 14.34 -22.79
C GLU A 75 -1.33 13.92 -21.99
N LYS A 76 -0.66 14.88 -21.32
CA LYS A 76 0.44 14.56 -20.40
C LYS A 76 0.03 13.62 -19.28
N SER A 77 -1.15 13.85 -18.67
CA SER A 77 -1.67 12.97 -17.61
C SER A 77 -2.04 11.56 -18.09
N ARG A 78 -2.19 11.35 -19.40
CA ARG A 78 -2.40 10.03 -20.00
C ARG A 78 -1.08 9.38 -20.37
N GLU A 79 -0.06 10.14 -20.76
CA GLU A 79 1.31 9.65 -20.96
C GLU A 79 1.96 9.24 -19.63
N GLU A 80 1.72 10.01 -18.57
CA GLU A 80 2.23 9.74 -17.21
C GLU A 80 1.56 8.53 -16.52
N ARG A 81 0.51 7.94 -17.11
CA ARG A 81 -0.11 6.72 -16.55
C ARG A 81 0.77 5.51 -16.83
N GLU A 82 1.29 4.93 -15.76
CA GLU A 82 2.10 3.71 -15.82
C GLU A 82 1.33 2.48 -16.36
N TYR A 83 0.02 2.42 -16.14
CA TYR A 83 -0.82 1.28 -16.48
C TYR A 83 -1.92 1.66 -17.47
N ASP A 84 -1.98 0.94 -18.60
CA ASP A 84 -3.02 1.10 -19.60
C ASP A 84 -4.21 0.19 -19.28
N ALA A 85 -5.27 0.79 -18.73
CA ALA A 85 -6.46 0.04 -18.31
C ALA A 85 -7.24 -0.59 -19.48
N VAL A 86 -7.07 -0.10 -20.72
CA VAL A 86 -7.77 -0.64 -21.89
C VAL A 86 -7.08 -1.90 -22.40
N LEU A 87 -5.75 -1.87 -22.46
CA LEU A 87 -4.96 -3.02 -22.88
C LEU A 87 -4.67 -4.00 -21.74
N GLY A 88 -4.88 -3.57 -20.49
CA GLY A 88 -4.60 -4.35 -19.30
C GLY A 88 -3.11 -4.64 -19.10
N ARG A 89 -2.23 -3.73 -19.54
CA ARG A 89 -0.77 -3.90 -19.53
C ARG A 89 -0.08 -2.64 -19.03
N PHE A 90 1.11 -2.79 -18.46
CA PHE A 90 1.99 -1.65 -18.19
C PHE A 90 2.51 -1.09 -19.52
N ARG A 91 2.61 0.24 -19.60
CA ARG A 91 3.18 0.90 -20.79
C ARG A 91 4.69 0.81 -20.86
N ASP A 92 5.32 0.66 -19.70
CA ASP A 92 6.73 0.37 -19.58
C ASP A 92 6.97 -1.12 -19.88
N GLU A 93 7.67 -1.39 -20.99
CA GLU A 93 7.93 -2.73 -21.50
C GLU A 93 8.73 -3.57 -20.50
N ASP A 94 9.69 -2.96 -19.79
CA ASP A 94 10.52 -3.68 -18.82
C ASP A 94 9.69 -4.12 -17.61
N LYS A 95 8.78 -3.26 -17.16
CA LYS A 95 7.87 -3.53 -16.05
C LYS A 95 6.84 -4.58 -16.41
N GLU A 96 6.29 -4.52 -17.62
CA GLU A 96 5.35 -5.52 -18.16
C GLU A 96 6.03 -6.88 -18.34
N LEU A 97 7.22 -6.91 -18.92
CA LEU A 97 7.99 -8.13 -19.13
C LEU A 97 8.37 -8.77 -17.79
N GLY A 98 8.78 -7.96 -16.80
CA GLY A 98 9.02 -8.44 -15.43
C GLY A 98 7.75 -8.92 -14.70
N PHE A 99 6.57 -8.40 -15.05
CA PHE A 99 5.30 -8.89 -14.54
C PHE A 99 4.90 -10.22 -15.19
N GLN A 100 4.96 -10.31 -16.52
CA GLN A 100 4.66 -11.52 -17.29
C GLN A 100 5.60 -12.68 -16.94
N GLN A 101 6.89 -12.41 -16.71
CA GLN A 101 7.83 -13.43 -16.24
C GLN A 101 7.44 -13.99 -14.87
N ARG A 102 7.04 -13.12 -13.94
CA ARG A 102 6.59 -13.54 -12.60
C ARG A 102 5.32 -14.37 -12.67
N GLU A 103 4.33 -13.93 -13.43
CA GLU A 103 3.09 -14.66 -13.65
C GLU A 103 3.34 -16.02 -14.32
N GLY A 104 4.20 -16.05 -15.34
CA GLY A 104 4.60 -17.28 -16.02
C GLY A 104 5.34 -18.27 -15.10
N MET A 105 6.22 -17.78 -14.23
CA MET A 105 6.88 -18.61 -13.22
C MET A 105 5.88 -19.13 -12.18
N GLU A 106 4.94 -18.31 -11.73
CA GLU A 106 3.92 -18.70 -10.76
C GLU A 106 2.97 -19.76 -11.34
N LEU A 107 2.55 -19.59 -12.60
CA LEU A 107 1.71 -20.55 -13.31
C LEU A 107 2.44 -21.89 -13.48
N LYS A 108 3.71 -21.88 -13.90
CA LYS A 108 4.54 -23.10 -13.99
C LYS A 108 4.68 -23.78 -12.63
N ARG A 109 4.96 -23.02 -11.58
CA ARG A 109 5.07 -23.52 -10.21
C ARG A 109 3.75 -24.13 -9.72
N ASN A 110 2.63 -23.51 -10.03
CA ASN A 110 1.30 -24.00 -9.64
C ASN A 110 0.92 -25.27 -10.40
N LEU A 111 1.23 -25.35 -11.70
CA LEU A 111 1.06 -26.57 -12.49
C LEU A 111 1.93 -27.70 -11.98
N GLU A 112 3.20 -27.43 -11.67
CA GLU A 112 4.11 -28.43 -11.11
C GLU A 112 3.65 -28.92 -9.73
N LYS A 113 3.21 -28.00 -8.86
CA LYS A 113 2.62 -28.33 -7.56
C LYS A 113 1.35 -29.17 -7.71
N GLY A 114 0.50 -28.84 -8.67
CA GLY A 114 -0.71 -29.60 -9.00
C GLY A 114 -0.37 -31.00 -9.49
N ARG A 115 0.59 -31.11 -10.42
CA ARG A 115 1.09 -32.39 -10.96
C ARG A 115 1.73 -33.25 -9.86
N ALA A 116 2.54 -32.65 -8.99
CA ALA A 116 3.14 -33.35 -7.85
C ALA A 116 2.09 -33.84 -6.86
N LYS A 117 1.03 -33.06 -6.60
CA LYS A 117 -0.10 -33.48 -5.76
C LYS A 117 -0.86 -34.65 -6.41
N GLN A 118 -1.14 -34.57 -7.71
CA GLN A 118 -1.83 -35.62 -8.45
C GLN A 118 -1.01 -36.92 -8.48
N LEU A 119 0.29 -36.84 -8.77
CA LEU A 119 1.19 -38.00 -8.77
C LEU A 119 1.34 -38.59 -7.36
N ARG A 120 1.41 -37.76 -6.31
CA ARG A 120 1.41 -38.23 -4.92
C ARG A 120 0.17 -39.07 -4.58
N THR A 121 -1.00 -38.73 -5.14
CA THR A 121 -2.25 -39.43 -4.90
C THR A 121 -2.43 -40.66 -5.79
N ILE A 122 -2.03 -40.59 -7.07
CA ILE A 122 -2.37 -41.61 -8.07
C ILE A 122 -1.23 -42.62 -8.31
N GLN A 123 0.02 -42.16 -8.46
CA GLN A 123 1.14 -43.02 -8.86
C GLN A 123 2.45 -42.54 -8.24
N ARG A 124 2.84 -43.19 -7.13
CA ARG A 124 3.96 -42.79 -6.27
C ARG A 124 5.33 -43.23 -6.77
N PHE A 125 5.38 -44.39 -7.41
CA PHE A 125 6.60 -45.02 -7.90
C PHE A 125 6.52 -45.20 -9.42
N HIS A 126 7.68 -45.10 -10.08
CA HIS A 126 7.78 -45.44 -11.48
C HIS A 126 7.51 -46.95 -11.63
N MET A 127 6.43 -47.33 -12.33
CA MET A 127 5.93 -48.71 -12.35
C MET A 127 6.96 -49.75 -12.82
N ILE A 128 7.93 -49.31 -13.63
CA ILE A 128 8.95 -50.20 -14.22
C ILE A 128 10.23 -50.24 -13.37
N SER A 129 10.63 -49.13 -12.75
CA SER A 129 11.92 -49.03 -12.04
C SER A 129 11.77 -49.00 -10.51
N ASN A 130 10.53 -48.94 -10.01
CA ASN A 130 10.14 -48.78 -8.60
C ASN A 130 10.83 -47.60 -7.87
N GLN A 131 11.44 -46.68 -8.62
CA GLN A 131 12.03 -45.48 -8.05
C GLN A 131 10.92 -44.47 -7.74
N PRO A 132 11.04 -43.68 -6.66
CA PRO A 132 10.08 -42.62 -6.36
C PRO A 132 10.09 -41.60 -7.50
N MET A 133 8.92 -41.28 -8.06
CA MET A 133 8.83 -40.30 -9.16
C MET A 133 9.29 -38.90 -8.76
N TYR A 134 9.32 -38.59 -7.46
CA TYR A 134 9.88 -37.37 -6.90
C TYR A 134 10.86 -37.69 -5.76
N PRO A 135 12.17 -37.46 -5.95
CA PRO A 135 13.17 -37.58 -4.91
C PRO A 135 12.85 -36.58 -3.76
N GLY A 136 12.70 -37.07 -2.53
CA GLY A 136 12.45 -36.23 -1.35
C GLY A 136 10.97 -35.98 -1.00
N ALA A 137 10.02 -36.56 -1.73
CA ALA A 137 8.60 -36.50 -1.35
C ALA A 137 8.32 -37.38 -0.11
N LYS A 138 8.12 -36.74 1.06
CA LYS A 138 7.65 -37.41 2.28
C LYS A 138 6.20 -37.88 2.13
N ASP A 139 5.86 -39.00 2.75
CA ASP A 139 4.50 -39.53 2.72
C ASP A 139 3.50 -38.55 3.35
N PRO A 140 2.30 -38.35 2.76
CA PRO A 140 1.26 -37.55 3.41
C PRO A 140 0.71 -38.23 4.68
N THR A 141 0.88 -39.55 4.79
CA THR A 141 0.53 -40.35 5.97
C THR A 141 1.67 -40.42 6.98
N ASP A 142 2.91 -40.11 6.57
CA ASP A 142 4.02 -39.95 7.49
C ASP A 142 3.78 -38.67 8.28
N LYS A 143 3.35 -38.86 9.53
CA LYS A 143 3.31 -37.79 10.52
C LYS A 143 4.70 -37.15 10.52
N GLN A 144 4.78 -35.87 10.17
CA GLN A 144 6.00 -35.09 10.34
C GLN A 144 6.53 -35.39 11.75
N PRO A 145 7.78 -35.85 11.91
CA PRO A 145 8.33 -36.03 13.25
C PRO A 145 8.29 -34.65 13.89
N VAL A 146 7.37 -34.48 14.85
CA VAL A 146 7.24 -33.25 15.62
C VAL A 146 8.59 -33.06 16.28
N ALA A 147 9.32 -32.02 15.87
CA ALA A 147 10.57 -31.65 16.47
C ALA A 147 10.27 -31.33 17.95
N GLN A 148 10.54 -32.29 18.83
CA GLN A 148 10.45 -32.10 20.27
C GLN A 148 11.49 -31.01 20.64
N PRO A 149 11.08 -29.82 21.10
CA PRO A 149 11.99 -28.68 21.26
C PRO A 149 13.07 -28.85 22.35
N TYR A 150 13.17 -30.01 23.00
CA TYR A 150 14.00 -30.21 24.19
C TYR A 150 14.75 -31.55 24.27
N ARG A 151 15.04 -32.23 23.16
CA ARG A 151 16.14 -33.21 23.21
C ARG A 151 17.47 -32.48 23.09
N LYS A 152 17.98 -31.98 24.22
CA LYS A 152 19.40 -31.61 24.32
C LYS A 152 20.20 -32.85 23.94
N ASN A 153 20.99 -32.77 22.87
CA ASN A 153 21.98 -33.77 22.55
C ASN A 153 22.90 -33.90 23.77
N SER A 154 22.75 -34.98 24.55
CA SER A 154 23.60 -35.26 25.71
C SER A 154 24.96 -35.80 25.28
N ALA A 155 25.55 -35.21 24.24
CA ALA A 155 26.98 -35.29 24.00
C ALA A 155 27.66 -34.36 25.01
N ALA A 156 27.54 -34.68 26.30
CA ALA A 156 28.33 -34.04 27.32
C ALA A 156 29.79 -34.34 27.01
N VAL A 157 30.59 -33.30 26.81
CA VAL A 157 32.02 -33.38 26.45
C VAL A 157 32.83 -34.08 27.55
N TYR A 158 32.27 -34.15 28.76
CA TYR A 158 32.87 -34.72 29.96
C TYR A 158 31.92 -35.74 30.61
N ASN A 159 32.49 -36.78 31.21
CA ASN A 159 31.74 -37.68 32.07
C ASN A 159 31.35 -36.93 33.36
N ILE A 160 30.05 -36.83 33.65
CA ILE A 160 29.50 -36.01 34.75
C ILE A 160 29.91 -36.53 36.14
N VAL A 161 30.29 -37.81 36.25
CA VAL A 161 30.71 -38.42 37.51
C VAL A 161 32.22 -38.26 37.75
N THR A 162 33.03 -38.25 36.69
CA THR A 162 34.50 -38.23 36.79
C THR A 162 35.16 -36.92 36.33
N ASN A 163 34.41 -36.03 35.68
CA ASN A 163 34.83 -34.72 35.19
C ASN A 163 36.01 -34.72 34.19
N ILE A 164 36.23 -35.82 33.47
CA ILE A 164 37.30 -35.96 32.47
C ILE A 164 36.72 -35.76 31.06
N PRO A 165 37.34 -34.94 30.19
CA PRO A 165 36.90 -34.77 28.80
C PRO A 165 37.20 -36.02 27.96
N TYR A 166 36.26 -36.41 27.10
CA TYR A 166 36.47 -37.48 26.12
C TYR A 166 37.35 -36.98 24.95
N ASN A 167 38.65 -36.79 25.21
CA ASN A 167 39.63 -36.67 24.13
C ASN A 167 39.93 -38.08 23.62
N GLY A 168 39.72 -38.29 22.32
CA GLY A 168 39.68 -39.58 21.62
C GLY A 168 40.98 -40.38 21.57
N THR A 169 41.71 -40.54 22.67
CA THR A 169 42.80 -41.52 22.79
C THR A 169 43.00 -41.87 24.26
N SER A 170 42.19 -42.80 24.76
CA SER A 170 42.49 -43.47 26.03
C SER A 170 42.22 -44.94 25.86
N ALA A 171 43.30 -45.66 25.58
CA ALA A 171 43.45 -47.03 26.02
C ALA A 171 42.87 -47.14 27.43
N SER A 172 41.90 -48.03 27.59
CA SER A 172 41.35 -48.36 28.91
C SER A 172 42.53 -48.70 29.83
N PRO A 173 42.66 -48.09 31.01
CA PRO A 173 43.60 -48.62 31.99
C PRO A 173 43.20 -50.08 32.23
N LEU A 174 44.20 -50.96 32.18
CA LEU A 174 44.10 -52.35 32.59
C LEU A 174 43.82 -52.37 34.10
N THR A 175 42.58 -52.10 34.49
CA THR A 175 42.10 -52.50 35.80
C THR A 175 41.88 -54.00 35.67
N THR A 176 42.83 -54.77 36.19
CA THR A 176 42.69 -56.19 36.51
C THR A 176 41.52 -56.38 37.50
N SER A 177 40.30 -56.31 37.01
CA SER A 177 39.20 -57.07 37.60
C SER A 177 39.20 -58.44 36.91
N PRO A 178 39.13 -59.54 37.68
CA PRO A 178 39.07 -60.86 37.08
C PRO A 178 37.85 -60.93 36.14
N PRO A 179 37.90 -61.75 35.06
CA PRO A 179 36.77 -61.94 34.18
C PRO A 179 35.63 -62.53 34.99
N HIS A 180 34.72 -61.68 35.48
CA HIS A 180 33.46 -62.12 36.04
C HIS A 180 32.70 -62.77 34.88
N LYS A 181 32.79 -64.10 34.82
CA LYS A 181 31.81 -64.92 34.10
C LYS A 181 30.43 -64.38 34.48
N PRO A 182 29.50 -64.15 33.54
CA PRO A 182 28.16 -63.68 33.89
C PRO A 182 27.54 -64.72 34.82
N HIS A 183 27.62 -64.48 36.12
CA HIS A 183 26.99 -65.34 37.10
C HIS A 183 25.50 -65.13 36.91
N ARG A 184 24.76 -66.21 36.68
CA ARG A 184 23.31 -66.11 36.61
C ARG A 184 22.81 -65.51 37.92
N GLU A 185 21.85 -64.60 37.83
CA GLU A 185 21.35 -63.89 39.00
C GLU A 185 20.52 -64.79 39.92
N PHE A 186 20.06 -65.92 39.38
CA PHE A 186 19.31 -66.95 40.07
C PHE A 186 19.95 -68.34 39.89
N ASN A 187 19.73 -69.19 40.88
CA ASN A 187 20.14 -70.59 40.86
C ASN A 187 19.24 -71.39 39.89
N ILE A 188 19.84 -72.10 38.93
CA ILE A 188 19.13 -72.82 37.87
C ILE A 188 18.29 -73.99 38.44
N LEU A 189 18.72 -74.61 39.53
CA LEU A 189 18.04 -75.77 40.10
C LEU A 189 16.85 -75.37 40.98
N THR A 190 16.95 -74.23 41.67
CA THR A 190 15.94 -73.78 42.65
C THR A 190 15.15 -72.56 42.19
N ASN A 191 15.55 -71.92 41.09
CA ASN A 191 15.01 -70.66 40.57
C ASN A 191 14.98 -69.50 41.59
N LYS A 192 15.83 -69.58 42.64
CA LYS A 192 15.95 -68.54 43.67
C LYS A 192 17.10 -67.60 43.36
N TYR A 193 16.90 -66.31 43.62
CA TYR A 193 17.97 -65.31 43.52
C TYR A 193 19.05 -65.58 44.58
N HIS A 194 20.30 -65.27 44.24
CA HIS A 194 21.43 -65.48 45.15
C HIS A 194 21.37 -64.57 46.38
N ASP A 195 20.87 -63.33 46.21
CA ASP A 195 20.73 -62.33 47.27
C ASP A 195 19.29 -61.83 47.35
N CYS A 196 18.74 -61.72 48.56
CA CYS A 196 17.43 -61.12 48.87
C CYS A 196 16.28 -61.60 47.95
N HIS A 197 16.12 -62.92 47.81
CA HIS A 197 15.16 -63.53 46.88
C HIS A 197 13.74 -63.00 47.01
N ASP A 198 13.18 -62.95 48.22
CA ASP A 198 11.80 -62.56 48.43
C ASP A 198 11.57 -61.10 48.00
N ALA A 199 12.49 -60.20 48.38
CA ALA A 199 12.40 -58.78 48.02
C ALA A 199 12.50 -58.55 46.51
N ARG A 200 13.38 -59.28 45.81
CA ARG A 200 13.48 -59.20 44.34
C ARG A 200 12.27 -59.80 43.65
N PHE A 201 11.78 -60.93 44.15
CA PHE A 201 10.59 -61.58 43.64
C PHE A 201 9.36 -60.66 43.74
N ASP A 202 9.19 -59.98 44.87
CA ASP A 202 8.09 -59.02 45.05
C ASP A 202 8.21 -57.82 44.10
N GLN A 203 9.43 -57.31 43.87
CA GLN A 203 9.68 -56.24 42.90
C GLN A 203 9.34 -56.70 41.48
N GLU A 204 9.82 -57.87 41.06
CA GLU A 204 9.54 -58.41 39.73
C GLU A 204 8.06 -58.74 39.55
N ALA A 205 7.39 -59.26 40.58
CA ALA A 205 5.94 -59.49 40.55
C ALA A 205 5.16 -58.18 40.42
N ALA A 206 5.57 -57.13 41.13
CA ALA A 206 4.99 -55.80 41.01
C ALA A 206 5.23 -55.19 39.61
N GLU A 207 6.44 -55.36 39.05
CA GLU A 207 6.77 -54.94 37.69
C GLU A 207 6.00 -55.71 36.62
N ALA A 208 5.90 -57.03 36.76
CA ALA A 208 5.12 -57.89 35.88
C ALA A 208 3.64 -57.48 35.90
N LYS A 209 3.08 -57.20 37.09
CA LYS A 209 1.73 -56.66 37.24
C LYS A 209 1.59 -55.30 36.55
N ARG A 210 2.57 -54.40 36.69
CA ARG A 210 2.58 -53.10 36.00
C ARG A 210 2.63 -53.26 34.47
N ILE A 211 3.48 -54.13 33.95
CA ILE A 211 3.59 -54.42 32.52
C ILE A 211 2.30 -55.04 31.99
N ALA A 212 1.69 -55.95 32.74
CA ALA A 212 0.40 -56.55 32.41
C ALA A 212 -0.71 -55.50 32.36
N ALA A 213 -0.77 -54.59 33.34
CA ALA A 213 -1.72 -53.47 33.34
C ALA A 213 -1.50 -52.55 32.12
N GLN A 214 -0.25 -52.18 31.81
CA GLN A 214 0.07 -51.40 30.61
C GLN A 214 -0.37 -52.10 29.31
N LYS A 215 -0.15 -53.41 29.19
CA LYS A 215 -0.61 -54.21 28.04
C LYS A 215 -2.14 -54.24 27.97
N TYR A 216 -2.80 -54.41 29.12
CA TYR A 216 -4.26 -54.38 29.23
C TYR A 216 -4.82 -53.04 28.74
N PHE A 217 -4.32 -51.92 29.26
CA PHE A 217 -4.75 -50.57 28.88
C PHE A 217 -4.45 -50.21 27.42
N LYS A 218 -3.37 -50.74 26.84
CA LYS A 218 -3.08 -50.58 25.40
C LYS A 218 -4.14 -51.21 24.51
N THR A 219 -4.66 -52.37 24.90
CA THR A 219 -5.69 -53.09 24.12
C THR A 219 -7.12 -52.63 24.39
N ARG A 220 -7.37 -52.11 25.60
CA ARG A 220 -8.70 -51.74 26.08
C ARG A 220 -8.64 -50.30 26.59
N THR A 221 -8.95 -49.37 25.70
CA THR A 221 -8.92 -47.95 26.01
C THR A 221 -10.20 -47.50 26.71
N PHE A 222 -11.35 -48.00 26.26
CA PHE A 222 -12.67 -47.54 26.69
C PHE A 222 -13.55 -48.71 27.13
N ASP A 223 -14.27 -48.54 28.24
CA ASP A 223 -15.27 -49.48 28.73
C ASP A 223 -16.66 -49.02 28.29
N PRO A 224 -17.30 -49.69 27.32
CA PRO A 224 -18.62 -49.29 26.83
C PRO A 224 -19.75 -49.53 27.84
N VAL A 225 -19.55 -50.39 28.84
CA VAL A 225 -20.58 -50.67 29.87
C VAL A 225 -20.59 -49.56 30.91
N ARG A 226 -19.41 -49.13 31.35
CA ARG A 226 -19.26 -48.02 32.31
C ARG A 226 -19.30 -46.65 31.65
N ILE A 227 -19.07 -46.59 30.33
CA ILE A 227 -18.98 -45.36 29.55
C ILE A 227 -17.84 -44.47 30.10
N THR A 228 -16.76 -45.08 30.57
CA THR A 228 -15.56 -44.41 31.10
C THR A 228 -14.32 -45.01 30.47
N TYR A 229 -13.23 -44.24 30.44
CA TYR A 229 -11.93 -44.81 30.14
C TYR A 229 -11.52 -45.82 31.22
N VAL A 230 -10.88 -46.89 30.78
CA VAL A 230 -10.40 -47.96 31.66
C VAL A 230 -9.22 -47.47 32.52
N ASP A 231 -8.47 -46.50 31.99
CA ASP A 231 -7.37 -45.81 32.65
C ASP A 231 -7.88 -44.54 33.35
N GLU A 232 -7.69 -44.45 34.66
CA GLU A 232 -8.19 -43.37 35.50
C GLU A 232 -7.59 -42.01 35.16
N ASP A 233 -6.31 -41.98 34.78
CA ASP A 233 -5.63 -40.72 34.47
C ASP A 233 -6.13 -40.16 33.13
N ARG A 234 -6.43 -41.05 32.18
CA ARG A 234 -7.04 -40.68 30.90
C ARG A 234 -8.48 -40.19 31.05
N GLU A 235 -9.23 -40.76 31.98
CA GLU A 235 -10.58 -40.27 32.32
C GLU A 235 -10.52 -38.86 32.92
N LYS A 236 -9.59 -38.60 33.85
CA LYS A 236 -9.40 -37.25 34.42
C LYS A 236 -9.08 -36.21 33.35
N GLU A 237 -8.16 -36.53 32.44
CA GLU A 237 -7.84 -35.66 31.29
C GLU A 237 -9.06 -35.41 30.40
N PHE A 238 -9.84 -36.44 30.12
CA PHE A 238 -11.06 -36.32 29.35
C PHE A 238 -12.10 -35.41 30.03
N LEU A 239 -12.29 -35.57 31.35
CA LEU A 239 -13.23 -34.74 32.12
C LEU A 239 -12.80 -33.27 32.16
N ILE A 240 -11.51 -32.99 32.35
CA ILE A 240 -10.95 -31.63 32.31
C ILE A 240 -11.21 -31.02 30.93
N ARG A 241 -10.82 -31.72 29.87
CA ARG A 241 -11.03 -31.27 28.49
C ARG A 241 -12.51 -31.02 28.19
N ARG A 242 -13.39 -31.93 28.62
CA ARG A 242 -14.83 -31.78 28.44
C ARG A 242 -15.38 -30.55 29.16
N GLN A 243 -14.89 -30.26 30.38
CA GLN A 243 -15.27 -29.05 31.10
C GLN A 243 -14.78 -27.78 30.38
N GLU A 244 -13.54 -27.78 29.88
CA GLU A 244 -13.01 -26.67 29.08
C GLU A 244 -13.84 -26.45 27.81
N GLU A 245 -14.16 -27.53 27.08
CA GLU A 245 -15.00 -27.48 25.89
C GLU A 245 -16.42 -26.98 26.23
N GLN A 246 -17.01 -27.39 27.35
CA GLN A 246 -18.30 -26.90 27.82
C GLN A 246 -18.27 -25.40 28.16
N GLN A 247 -17.18 -24.92 28.77
CA GLN A 247 -17.01 -23.49 29.07
C GLN A 247 -16.84 -22.65 27.80
N ILE A 248 -16.27 -23.21 26.74
CA ILE A 248 -16.10 -22.53 25.45
C ILE A 248 -17.40 -22.62 24.63
N HIS A 249 -18.08 -23.76 24.72
CA HIS A 249 -19.28 -24.06 23.95
C HIS A 249 -20.37 -23.00 24.18
N GLY A 250 -20.77 -22.33 23.10
CA GLY A 250 -21.81 -21.30 23.12
C GLY A 250 -21.30 -19.86 23.25
N LYS A 251 -20.04 -19.61 23.63
CA LYS A 251 -19.46 -18.25 23.61
C LYS A 251 -19.45 -17.66 22.20
N ASP A 252 -19.18 -18.50 21.20
CA ASP A 252 -19.12 -18.07 19.81
C ASP A 252 -20.49 -17.93 19.13
N ARG A 253 -21.59 -18.38 19.76
CA ARG A 253 -22.93 -18.20 19.17
C ARG A 253 -23.22 -16.73 18.88
N VAL A 254 -22.72 -15.82 19.72
CA VAL A 254 -22.90 -14.38 19.52
C VAL A 254 -22.19 -13.88 18.26
N LEU A 255 -21.05 -14.49 17.90
CA LEU A 255 -20.26 -14.12 16.71
C LEU A 255 -20.87 -14.63 15.40
N VAL A 256 -21.72 -15.66 15.47
CA VAL A 256 -22.43 -16.21 14.30
C VAL A 256 -23.66 -15.38 13.93
N LEU A 257 -24.17 -14.58 14.87
CA LEU A 257 -25.40 -13.82 14.64
C LEU A 257 -25.21 -12.74 13.57
N PRO A 258 -26.29 -12.32 12.89
CA PRO A 258 -26.21 -11.22 11.93
C PRO A 258 -25.61 -9.95 12.56
N PRO A 259 -24.82 -9.14 11.81
CA PRO A 259 -24.19 -7.94 12.35
C PRO A 259 -25.16 -7.01 13.08
N ARG A 260 -26.40 -6.85 12.58
CA ARG A 260 -27.43 -6.03 13.24
C ARG A 260 -27.72 -6.46 14.67
N GLU A 261 -27.72 -7.77 14.95
CA GLU A 261 -27.93 -8.32 16.28
C GLU A 261 -26.65 -8.37 17.11
N GLN A 262 -25.48 -8.46 16.49
CA GLN A 262 -24.21 -8.37 17.20
C GLN A 262 -23.96 -6.98 17.76
N PHE A 263 -24.31 -5.95 16.99
CA PHE A 263 -24.17 -4.54 17.33
C PHE A 263 -25.43 -3.96 17.98
N SER A 264 -26.41 -4.79 18.35
CA SER A 264 -27.61 -4.29 19.02
C SER A 264 -27.27 -3.77 20.41
N GLU A 265 -27.98 -2.73 20.82
CA GLU A 265 -27.78 -2.03 22.09
C GLU A 265 -27.77 -2.98 23.29
N GLY A 266 -28.75 -3.88 23.40
CA GLY A 266 -28.83 -4.87 24.48
C GLY A 266 -27.71 -5.93 24.51
N ARG A 267 -26.87 -6.01 23.47
CA ARG A 267 -25.68 -6.88 23.40
C ARG A 267 -24.38 -6.13 23.67
N VAL A 268 -24.38 -4.82 23.44
CA VAL A 268 -23.21 -3.96 23.59
C VAL A 268 -23.17 -3.35 24.98
N TYR A 269 -24.33 -2.95 25.52
CA TYR A 269 -24.50 -2.43 26.87
C TYR A 269 -25.73 -3.01 27.56
N ASN A 270 -25.69 -3.03 28.88
CA ASN A 270 -26.82 -3.38 29.71
C ASN A 270 -27.70 -2.13 29.86
N ILE A 271 -28.93 -2.18 29.36
CA ILE A 271 -29.86 -1.06 29.36
C ILE A 271 -30.25 -0.64 30.78
N LEU A 272 -30.27 -1.57 31.74
CA LEU A 272 -30.69 -1.30 33.11
C LEU A 272 -29.61 -0.55 33.91
N ASN A 273 -28.35 -1.01 33.79
CA ASN A 273 -27.24 -0.49 34.60
C ASN A 273 -26.30 0.44 33.82
N GLN A 274 -26.53 0.62 32.52
CA GLN A 274 -25.68 1.35 31.57
C GLN A 274 -24.23 0.86 31.51
N GLN A 275 -23.96 -0.35 32.00
CA GLN A 275 -22.64 -0.96 31.96
C GLN A 275 -22.37 -1.56 30.58
N VAL A 276 -21.16 -1.35 30.08
CA VAL A 276 -20.75 -1.88 28.77
C VAL A 276 -20.46 -3.37 28.91
N ILE A 277 -21.21 -4.20 28.19
CA ILE A 277 -21.01 -5.65 28.15
C ILE A 277 -19.82 -5.96 27.24
N ASN A 278 -19.78 -5.32 26.07
CA ASN A 278 -18.77 -5.60 25.04
C ASN A 278 -18.08 -4.30 24.56
N PRO A 279 -16.99 -3.86 25.22
CA PRO A 279 -16.35 -2.59 24.91
C PRO A 279 -15.73 -2.55 23.51
N ALA A 280 -15.22 -3.69 23.03
CA ALA A 280 -14.65 -3.79 21.69
C ALA A 280 -15.69 -3.50 20.59
N LYS A 281 -16.90 -4.07 20.72
CA LYS A 281 -17.99 -3.85 19.75
C LYS A 281 -18.52 -2.42 19.84
N LEU A 282 -18.64 -1.87 21.05
CA LEU A 282 -19.01 -0.45 21.24
C LEU A 282 -18.02 0.48 20.54
N ALA A 283 -16.71 0.26 20.71
CA ALA A 283 -15.69 1.06 20.04
C ALA A 283 -15.82 0.97 18.52
N THR A 284 -16.11 -0.21 17.96
CA THR A 284 -16.33 -0.33 16.50
C THR A 284 -17.58 0.38 16.02
N MET A 285 -18.66 0.40 16.81
CA MET A 285 -19.88 1.14 16.50
C MET A 285 -19.59 2.65 16.51
N ASN A 286 -19.01 3.16 17.60
CA ASN A 286 -18.61 4.55 17.73
C ASN A 286 -17.66 4.98 16.59
N ASN A 287 -16.69 4.14 16.22
CA ASN A 287 -15.79 4.43 15.11
C ASN A 287 -16.52 4.53 13.77
N LYS A 288 -17.59 3.74 13.54
CA LYS A 288 -18.39 3.86 12.31
C LYS A 288 -19.14 5.18 12.29
N ASP A 289 -19.75 5.58 13.39
CA ASP A 289 -20.49 6.84 13.48
C ASP A 289 -19.56 8.04 13.34
N GLN A 290 -18.38 7.98 13.97
CA GLN A 290 -17.35 9.01 13.85
C GLN A 290 -16.79 9.12 12.43
N ARG A 291 -16.76 8.05 11.62
CA ARG A 291 -16.29 8.14 10.22
C ARG A 291 -17.17 9.08 9.39
N ALA A 292 -18.49 9.04 9.57
CA ALA A 292 -19.40 9.92 8.85
C ALA A 292 -19.16 11.38 9.22
N LEU A 293 -19.04 11.67 10.53
CA LEU A 293 -18.73 13.00 11.04
C LEU A 293 -17.36 13.49 10.56
N ASN A 294 -16.34 12.62 10.58
CA ASN A 294 -15.00 12.95 10.12
C ASN A 294 -14.97 13.24 8.61
N LYS A 295 -15.80 12.54 7.81
CA LYS A 295 -15.95 12.84 6.37
C LYS A 295 -16.53 14.23 6.17
N ILE A 296 -17.59 14.59 6.90
CA ILE A 296 -18.22 15.92 6.81
C ILE A 296 -17.23 17.02 7.23
N LYS A 297 -16.52 16.82 8.35
CA LYS A 297 -15.49 17.75 8.84
C LYS A 297 -14.36 17.92 7.83
N LYS A 298 -13.90 16.82 7.22
CA LYS A 298 -12.87 16.84 6.18
C LYS A 298 -13.34 17.63 4.97
N THR A 299 -14.54 17.37 4.46
CA THR A 299 -15.06 18.10 3.29
C THR A 299 -15.23 19.58 3.57
N ALA A 300 -15.75 19.94 4.75
CA ALA A 300 -15.88 21.35 5.14
C ALA A 300 -14.52 22.06 5.22
N PHE A 301 -13.51 21.37 5.76
CA PHE A 301 -12.15 21.89 5.82
C PHE A 301 -11.54 22.05 4.42
N GLU A 302 -11.68 21.05 3.55
CA GLU A 302 -11.18 21.10 2.17
C GLU A 302 -11.84 22.21 1.35
N THR A 303 -13.15 22.39 1.48
CA THR A 303 -13.88 23.50 0.84
C THR A 303 -13.35 24.84 1.33
N LYS A 304 -13.20 25.03 2.64
CA LYS A 304 -12.66 26.26 3.22
C LYS A 304 -11.23 26.54 2.72
N MET A 305 -10.38 25.53 2.67
CA MET A 305 -9.00 25.69 2.18
C MET A 305 -8.95 25.99 0.69
N ARG A 306 -9.88 25.43 -0.10
CA ARG A 306 -10.02 25.75 -1.52
C ARG A 306 -10.42 27.21 -1.71
N GLU A 307 -11.43 27.69 -1.00
CA GLU A 307 -11.88 29.08 -1.06
C GLU A 307 -10.74 30.04 -0.69
N VAL A 308 -9.98 29.74 0.37
CA VAL A 308 -8.80 30.53 0.76
C VAL A 308 -7.75 30.55 -0.37
N GLY A 309 -7.48 29.39 -0.99
CA GLY A 309 -6.55 29.28 -2.11
C GLY A 309 -7.02 30.05 -3.35
N GLU A 310 -8.31 29.96 -3.69
CA GLU A 310 -8.93 30.69 -4.81
C GLU A 310 -8.89 32.20 -4.56
N ASN A 311 -9.17 32.66 -3.33
CA ASN A 311 -9.08 34.06 -2.96
C ASN A 311 -7.64 34.59 -3.03
N GLN A 312 -6.67 33.81 -2.56
CA GLN A 312 -5.26 34.17 -2.65
C GLN A 312 -4.79 34.25 -4.10
N GLN A 313 -5.16 33.25 -4.92
CA GLN A 313 -4.86 33.25 -6.34
C GLN A 313 -5.51 34.44 -7.06
N ALA A 314 -6.79 34.73 -6.78
CA ALA A 314 -7.49 35.89 -7.35
C ALA A 314 -6.78 37.20 -6.98
N ARG A 315 -6.40 37.37 -5.71
CA ARG A 315 -5.63 38.52 -5.23
C ARG A 315 -4.29 38.64 -5.96
N ASP A 316 -3.53 37.56 -6.09
CA ASP A 316 -2.22 37.58 -6.74
C ASP A 316 -2.36 37.87 -8.23
N THR A 317 -3.39 37.34 -8.91
CA THR A 317 -3.67 37.67 -10.31
C THR A 317 -4.06 39.14 -10.48
N ASP A 318 -4.84 39.70 -9.56
CA ASP A 318 -5.22 41.12 -9.59
C ASP A 318 -3.99 42.02 -9.36
N LEU A 319 -3.14 41.69 -8.38
CA LEU A 319 -1.86 42.38 -8.17
C LEU A 319 -0.95 42.32 -9.40
N GLN A 320 -0.91 41.19 -10.11
CA GLN A 320 -0.16 41.05 -11.35
C GLN A 320 -0.75 41.91 -12.48
N LEU A 321 -2.08 41.90 -12.66
CA LEU A 321 -2.76 42.73 -13.66
C LEU A 321 -2.55 44.23 -13.38
N ASN A 322 -2.55 44.64 -12.11
CA ASN A 322 -2.35 46.02 -11.70
C ASN A 322 -0.91 46.54 -11.94
N ARG A 323 0.08 45.65 -12.11
CA ARG A 323 1.45 46.05 -12.49
C ARG A 323 1.55 46.54 -13.94
N PHE A 324 0.68 46.06 -14.82
CA PHE A 324 0.67 46.48 -16.21
C PHE A 324 -0.15 47.77 -16.38
N ALA A 325 0.37 48.72 -17.15
CA ALA A 325 -0.39 49.90 -17.54
C ALA A 325 -1.48 49.50 -18.54
N HIS A 326 -2.73 49.85 -18.26
CA HIS A 326 -3.86 49.58 -19.14
C HIS A 326 -3.71 50.28 -20.49
N GLU A 327 -3.16 51.49 -20.49
CA GLU A 327 -2.95 52.33 -21.68
C GLU A 327 -2.18 51.61 -22.80
N ARG A 328 -1.14 50.84 -22.45
CA ARG A 328 -0.38 50.04 -23.42
C ARG A 328 -1.24 49.03 -24.19
N HIS A 329 -2.30 48.53 -23.57
CA HIS A 329 -3.21 47.57 -24.19
C HIS A 329 -4.28 48.27 -25.04
N THR A 330 -4.68 49.50 -24.68
CA THR A 330 -5.65 50.28 -25.45
C THR A 330 -5.00 50.98 -26.65
N GLU A 331 -3.73 51.36 -26.57
CA GLU A 331 -2.98 51.99 -27.66
C GLU A 331 -2.97 51.15 -28.95
N SER A 332 -2.84 49.82 -28.80
CA SER A 332 -2.87 48.88 -29.94
C SER A 332 -4.21 48.90 -30.71
N HIS A 333 -5.27 49.41 -30.08
CA HIS A 333 -6.62 49.47 -30.64
C HIS A 333 -7.06 50.90 -30.99
N ALA A 334 -6.25 51.92 -30.66
CA ALA A 334 -6.62 53.33 -30.82
C ALA A 334 -6.89 53.72 -32.28
N HIS A 335 -6.26 53.04 -33.24
CA HIS A 335 -6.42 53.31 -34.66
C HIS A 335 -7.72 52.77 -35.28
N GLY A 336 -8.46 51.90 -34.57
CA GLY A 336 -9.71 51.31 -35.08
C GLY A 336 -9.54 50.15 -36.07
N TYR A 337 -8.29 49.79 -36.38
CA TYR A 337 -7.92 48.63 -37.19
C TYR A 337 -6.60 48.02 -36.68
N ASP A 338 -6.36 46.75 -37.02
CA ASP A 338 -5.13 46.05 -36.68
C ASP A 338 -3.99 46.49 -37.60
N VAL A 339 -2.93 47.06 -37.02
CA VAL A 339 -1.80 47.62 -37.76
C VAL A 339 -1.05 46.56 -38.58
N LEU A 340 -1.08 45.29 -38.17
CA LEU A 340 -0.36 44.21 -38.86
C LEU A 340 -1.17 43.58 -39.99
N SER A 341 -2.48 43.41 -39.80
CA SER A 341 -3.36 42.75 -40.78
C SER A 341 -4.20 43.72 -41.60
N ASN A 342 -4.19 45.01 -41.25
CA ASN A 342 -5.01 46.07 -41.81
C ASN A 342 -6.53 45.79 -41.80
N GLN A 343 -6.98 44.87 -40.93
CA GLN A 343 -8.41 44.58 -40.76
C GLN A 343 -9.02 45.53 -39.74
N SER A 344 -10.20 46.07 -40.05
CA SER A 344 -10.93 46.92 -39.12
C SER A 344 -11.42 46.14 -37.91
N TYR A 345 -11.47 46.79 -36.75
CA TYR A 345 -12.11 46.22 -35.54
C TYR A 345 -13.62 46.45 -35.50
N ALA A 346 -14.16 47.21 -36.47
CA ALA A 346 -15.59 47.48 -36.62
C ALA A 346 -16.04 47.21 -38.07
N GLY A 347 -17.26 46.69 -38.26
CA GLY A 347 -17.84 46.39 -39.57
C GLY A 347 -18.18 44.91 -39.81
N ARG A 348 -18.55 44.57 -41.04
CA ARG A 348 -19.09 43.25 -41.44
C ARG A 348 -18.05 42.13 -41.41
N ASP A 349 -16.78 42.46 -41.67
CA ASP A 349 -15.64 41.54 -41.67
C ASP A 349 -14.61 41.91 -40.59
N ALA A 350 -15.09 42.47 -39.48
CA ALA A 350 -14.24 42.99 -38.43
C ALA A 350 -13.53 41.89 -37.63
N LYS A 351 -12.26 42.13 -37.31
CA LYS A 351 -11.50 41.28 -36.40
C LYS A 351 -12.05 41.45 -34.98
N LEU A 352 -12.25 40.34 -34.27
CA LEU A 352 -12.78 40.35 -32.91
C LEU A 352 -11.81 41.07 -31.97
N LEU A 353 -12.29 42.17 -31.37
CA LEU A 353 -11.55 42.95 -30.39
C LEU A 353 -11.56 42.20 -29.05
N VAL A 354 -10.40 41.76 -28.59
CA VAL A 354 -10.27 41.13 -27.27
C VAL A 354 -10.12 42.23 -26.22
N HIS A 355 -11.08 42.36 -25.32
CA HIS A 355 -10.96 43.31 -24.22
C HIS A 355 -9.79 42.93 -23.30
N PRO A 356 -8.90 43.89 -22.97
CA PRO A 356 -7.79 43.62 -22.07
C PRO A 356 -8.32 43.27 -20.68
N ARG A 357 -7.64 42.32 -20.03
CA ARG A 357 -7.93 41.94 -18.64
C ARG A 357 -7.49 42.99 -17.62
N THR A 358 -6.67 43.97 -18.03
CA THR A 358 -6.20 45.05 -17.17
C THR A 358 -7.30 46.11 -16.98
N HIS A 359 -7.23 46.82 -15.86
CA HIS A 359 -8.24 47.80 -15.47
C HIS A 359 -7.78 49.23 -15.77
N SER A 360 -8.65 50.04 -16.37
CA SER A 360 -8.41 51.48 -16.55
C SER A 360 -8.34 52.19 -15.20
N ALA A 361 -7.61 53.29 -15.14
CA ALA A 361 -7.68 54.18 -13.98
C ALA A 361 -9.13 54.70 -13.84
N LEU A 362 -9.59 54.85 -12.60
CA LEU A 362 -10.90 55.46 -12.33
C LEU A 362 -10.91 56.90 -12.86
N THR A 363 -11.99 57.27 -13.52
CA THR A 363 -12.20 58.69 -13.83
C THR A 363 -12.47 59.46 -12.53
N PRO A 364 -12.15 60.77 -12.45
CA PRO A 364 -12.40 61.56 -11.24
C PRO A 364 -13.86 61.48 -10.77
N TRP A 365 -14.81 61.43 -11.71
CA TRP A 365 -16.24 61.26 -11.42
C TRP A 365 -16.57 59.90 -10.83
N GLN A 366 -16.00 58.82 -11.39
CA GLN A 366 -16.18 57.46 -10.85
C GLN A 366 -15.54 57.30 -9.47
N ALA A 367 -14.39 57.93 -9.23
CA ALA A 367 -13.72 57.93 -7.93
C ALA A 367 -14.59 58.60 -6.83
N ILE A 368 -15.27 59.70 -7.19
CA ILE A 368 -16.22 60.39 -6.30
C ILE A 368 -17.44 59.51 -6.01
N GLU A 369 -18.02 58.84 -7.01
CA GLU A 369 -19.18 57.95 -6.84
C GLU A 369 -18.85 56.70 -6.02
N SER A 370 -17.67 56.12 -6.21
CA SER A 370 -17.26 54.90 -5.50
C SER A 370 -16.65 55.17 -4.12
N GLY A 371 -16.33 56.44 -3.79
CA GLY A 371 -15.61 56.81 -2.56
C GLY A 371 -14.20 56.23 -2.48
N LEU A 372 -13.62 55.83 -3.62
CA LEU A 372 -12.29 55.23 -3.71
C LEU A 372 -11.30 56.29 -4.17
N LEU A 373 -10.06 56.26 -3.66
CA LEU A 373 -9.01 57.16 -4.13
C LEU A 373 -8.76 56.96 -5.64
N VAL A 374 -8.42 58.04 -6.36
CA VAL A 374 -8.21 58.09 -7.82
C VAL A 374 -7.15 57.07 -8.30
N ASN A 375 -6.25 56.63 -7.43
CA ASN A 375 -5.24 55.62 -7.75
C ASN A 375 -5.76 54.18 -7.75
N ASN A 376 -7.00 53.94 -7.29
CA ASN A 376 -7.61 52.63 -7.37
C ASN A 376 -8.09 52.36 -8.80
N ARG A 377 -7.74 51.21 -9.34
CA ARG A 377 -8.21 50.75 -10.66
C ARG A 377 -9.40 49.85 -10.43
N VAL A 378 -10.46 50.03 -11.22
CA VAL A 378 -11.68 49.22 -11.13
C VAL A 378 -11.91 48.60 -12.49
N ALA A 379 -12.35 47.35 -12.50
CA ALA A 379 -12.69 46.66 -13.73
C ALA A 379 -13.70 47.49 -14.53
N PRO A 380 -13.47 47.72 -15.83
CA PRO A 380 -14.47 48.39 -16.65
C PRO A 380 -15.75 47.55 -16.60
N ASN A 381 -16.86 48.18 -16.22
CA ASN A 381 -18.18 47.59 -16.33
C ASN A 381 -18.35 47.15 -17.79
N SER A 382 -18.35 45.85 -18.04
CA SER A 382 -18.59 45.33 -19.39
C SER A 382 -19.93 45.88 -19.86
N PRO A 383 -20.04 46.47 -21.07
CA PRO A 383 -21.33 46.87 -21.58
C PRO A 383 -22.20 45.62 -21.66
N SER A 384 -23.26 45.61 -20.85
CA SER A 384 -24.33 44.63 -20.88
C SER A 384 -24.86 44.56 -22.32
N THR A 385 -24.33 43.63 -23.10
CA THR A 385 -25.03 43.12 -24.27
C THR A 385 -26.10 42.21 -23.69
N SER A 386 -27.34 42.68 -23.77
CA SER A 386 -28.54 41.95 -23.41
C SER A 386 -28.48 40.50 -23.92
N PRO A 387 -28.65 39.48 -23.07
CA PRO A 387 -28.81 38.11 -23.54
C PRO A 387 -30.22 37.98 -24.11
N GLY A 388 -30.32 38.03 -25.44
CA GLY A 388 -31.47 37.53 -26.16
C GLY A 388 -31.69 36.05 -25.87
N ALA A 389 -32.91 35.73 -25.43
CA ALA A 389 -33.62 34.46 -25.58
C ALA A 389 -32.78 33.17 -25.55
N LYS A 390 -32.65 32.57 -24.36
CA LYS A 390 -32.60 31.10 -24.26
C LYS A 390 -34.03 30.57 -24.33
N ALA A 391 -34.32 29.84 -25.40
CA ALA A 391 -35.49 28.99 -25.53
C ALA A 391 -35.55 27.94 -24.40
N PRO A 392 -36.73 27.59 -23.89
CA PRO A 392 -36.88 26.50 -22.94
C PRO A 392 -36.81 25.16 -23.68
N SER A 393 -35.85 24.32 -23.30
CA SER A 393 -35.87 22.90 -23.64
C SER A 393 -36.69 22.17 -22.58
N THR A 394 -37.66 21.44 -23.08
CA THR A 394 -38.60 20.54 -22.42
C THR A 394 -37.86 19.48 -21.61
N ALA A 395 -38.14 19.39 -20.31
CA ALA A 395 -37.94 18.17 -19.53
C ALA A 395 -39.18 17.96 -18.66
N LEU A 396 -39.81 16.81 -18.88
CA LEU A 396 -41.04 16.35 -18.26
C LEU A 396 -40.92 16.16 -16.74
N ALA A 397 -41.96 16.64 -16.06
CA ALA A 397 -42.80 15.96 -15.07
C ALA A 397 -42.20 15.26 -13.83
N GLY A 398 -42.77 15.64 -12.67
CA GLY A 398 -42.72 14.96 -11.36
C GLY A 398 -42.66 15.99 -10.23
N HIS A 399 -43.76 16.65 -9.85
CA HIS A 399 -44.57 16.31 -8.65
C HIS A 399 -43.67 15.89 -7.47
N ASP A 400 -43.50 16.65 -6.37
CA ASP A 400 -44.57 17.10 -5.49
C ASP A 400 -44.25 18.36 -4.69
N THR A 401 -45.36 19.01 -4.34
CA THR A 401 -45.58 20.15 -3.46
C THR A 401 -45.06 19.92 -2.04
N HIS A 402 -44.54 20.97 -1.38
CA HIS A 402 -45.17 21.53 -0.16
C HIS A 402 -44.50 22.82 0.31
N THR A 403 -45.30 23.90 0.23
CA THR A 403 -45.43 25.03 1.17
C THR A 403 -44.20 25.86 1.53
N GLY A 404 -44.20 27.08 0.99
CA GLY A 404 -43.42 28.18 1.51
C GLY A 404 -44.00 28.77 2.79
N VAL A 405 -43.10 29.34 3.57
CA VAL A 405 -43.39 30.50 4.44
C VAL A 405 -42.29 31.50 4.18
N ALA A 406 -42.71 32.69 3.76
CA ALA A 406 -41.86 33.80 3.42
C ALA A 406 -41.76 34.79 4.60
N LYS A 407 -40.60 35.43 4.68
CA LYS A 407 -40.24 36.73 5.31
C LYS A 407 -39.89 36.72 6.81
N PRO A 408 -39.12 37.72 7.30
CA PRO A 408 -38.10 38.55 6.63
C PRO A 408 -36.80 38.77 7.44
N ASN A 409 -35.80 39.33 6.74
CA ASN A 409 -34.66 40.07 7.29
C ASN A 409 -35.07 41.13 8.32
N VAL A 410 -34.43 41.15 9.49
CA VAL A 410 -34.29 42.34 10.36
C VAL A 410 -32.94 42.30 11.08
N LEU A 411 -32.14 43.34 10.79
CA LEU A 411 -31.17 44.10 11.58
C LEU A 411 -30.13 43.41 12.51
N ILE A 412 -28.89 43.77 12.17
CA ILE A 412 -27.70 43.88 13.02
C ILE A 412 -28.00 44.72 14.27
N VAL A 413 -27.60 44.23 15.44
CA VAL A 413 -27.24 45.05 16.61
C VAL A 413 -25.98 44.44 17.24
N GLU A 414 -24.88 45.20 17.17
CA GLU A 414 -23.71 45.02 18.03
C GLU A 414 -24.09 45.31 19.49
N GLN A 415 -23.60 44.47 20.42
CA GLN A 415 -23.23 44.92 21.76
C GLN A 415 -22.31 43.88 22.42
N SER A 416 -21.11 44.32 22.79
CA SER A 416 -20.22 43.67 23.75
C SER A 416 -20.22 44.46 25.08
N PRO A 417 -19.51 44.05 26.13
CA PRO A 417 -19.80 42.92 27.03
C PRO A 417 -19.98 43.41 28.49
N SER A 418 -20.66 42.64 29.35
CA SER A 418 -20.52 42.82 30.81
C SER A 418 -20.91 41.57 31.61
N THR A 419 -19.93 41.08 32.37
CA THR A 419 -19.98 40.72 33.80
C THR A 419 -21.23 40.03 34.36
N ALA A 420 -21.11 38.75 34.73
CA ALA A 420 -21.17 38.29 36.13
C ALA A 420 -21.31 36.76 36.26
N GLN A 421 -20.40 36.19 37.06
CA GLN A 421 -20.64 35.17 38.09
C GLN A 421 -21.20 33.79 37.71
N GLY A 422 -20.31 32.80 37.82
CA GLY A 422 -20.45 31.80 38.88
C GLY A 422 -21.03 30.46 38.49
N LEU A 423 -20.18 29.48 38.20
CA LEU A 423 -20.41 28.09 38.60
C LEU A 423 -19.10 27.30 38.65
N ARG A 424 -18.93 26.62 39.79
CA ARG A 424 -17.77 25.87 40.25
C ARG A 424 -17.41 24.70 39.31
N GLN A 425 -16.12 24.53 39.02
CA GLN A 425 -15.54 23.27 38.55
C GLN A 425 -14.62 22.67 39.64
N PRO A 426 -14.59 21.34 39.82
CA PRO A 426 -13.59 20.65 40.64
C PRO A 426 -12.27 20.41 39.87
N PRO A 427 -11.15 20.11 40.58
CA PRO A 427 -9.81 20.23 40.03
C PRO A 427 -9.43 19.12 39.03
N SER A 428 -8.82 19.54 37.92
CA SER A 428 -8.18 18.69 36.92
C SER A 428 -6.83 18.15 37.43
N LEU A 429 -6.71 16.82 37.50
CA LEU A 429 -5.44 16.12 37.62
C LEU A 429 -4.65 16.26 36.31
N SER A 430 -3.46 16.86 36.42
CA SER A 430 -2.47 16.95 35.35
C SER A 430 -1.84 15.58 35.09
N MET A 431 -2.14 14.94 33.96
CA MET A 431 -1.28 13.90 33.40
C MET A 431 -0.51 14.47 32.21
N GLN A 432 0.79 14.60 32.40
CA GLN A 432 1.78 14.93 31.39
C GLN A 432 1.79 13.83 30.32
N ALA A 433 1.45 14.18 29.08
CA ALA A 433 1.65 13.32 27.92
C ALA A 433 3.15 13.32 27.55
N ARG A 434 3.87 12.27 27.97
CA ARG A 434 5.23 11.98 27.49
C ARG A 434 5.14 11.42 26.07
N VAL A 435 5.57 12.21 25.10
CA VAL A 435 5.86 11.76 23.72
C VAL A 435 7.09 10.85 23.77
N ARG A 436 6.92 9.56 23.48
CA ARG A 436 8.02 8.62 23.26
C ARG A 436 8.36 8.61 21.76
N THR A 437 9.48 9.23 21.40
CA THR A 437 10.17 9.00 20.14
C THR A 437 10.91 7.66 20.24
N GLY A 438 10.62 6.74 19.32
CA GLY A 438 11.35 5.48 19.20
C GLY A 438 12.68 5.71 18.49
N GLY A 439 13.78 5.57 19.23
CA GLY A 439 15.13 5.51 18.68
C GLY A 439 15.45 4.11 18.19
N PHE A 440 15.98 4.03 16.97
CA PHE A 440 16.68 2.87 16.42
C PHE A 440 17.95 2.64 17.24
N GLY A 441 18.10 1.43 17.78
CA GLY A 441 19.35 0.94 18.35
C GLY A 441 19.96 -0.06 17.38
N GLY A 442 21.12 0.29 16.81
CA GLY A 442 22.08 -0.64 16.27
C GLY A 442 23.33 -0.56 17.14
N GLU A 443 23.66 -1.67 17.79
CA GLU A 443 24.99 -2.28 17.96
C GLU A 443 24.82 -3.60 18.73
#